data_AF-A0A966LET2-F1
#
_entry.id   AF-A0A966LET2-F1
#
_cell.length_a   1.000
_cell.length_b   1.000
_cell.length_c   1.000
_cell.angle_alpha   90.00
_cell.angle_beta   90.00
_cell.angle_gamma   90.00
#
_symmetry.space_group_name_H-M   'P 1'
#
loop_
_entity.id
_entity.type
_entity.pdbx_description
1 polymer ?
#
loop_
_entity_poly.entity_id
_entity_poly.type
_entity_poly.pdbx_seq_one_letter_code
_entity_poly.pdbx_strand_id
1 'polypeptide(L)'
;MSDDGQRAVSVIGFIGSVFSPWYAWSGRREPANHCCINVATYGPGGRFTMTDRGRAALRAESDALTVGPSAMRWQGDRLVIGIDEISSPPLISRVRGTITLIPDALTGVELPLTPDGAHVWRPFAPSARIEVALEAKGWNWQGHGYFDANFGTRALEKDFSFWTWGRYPTRDGAICFYDAVRRDGSTLDAAIRFDGQGDAQMVTAPPRTPFRRSLWQVRRETRADPGVVPRQVLGMLDAPFYSRSSVRTQIGGEVVTGVHEALDLDRFASPWLKPMLAMRVPRRAGWRF
;
A
#
# COMPACT_ATOMS: atom_id res chain seq x y z
N MET A 1 2.03 4.39 -10.93
CA MET A 1 1.38 3.90 -12.17
C MET A 1 2.11 4.51 -13.34
N SER A 2 2.35 3.77 -14.43
CA SER A 2 3.00 4.29 -15.63
C SER A 2 2.11 5.32 -16.35
N ASP A 3 2.73 6.24 -17.09
CA ASP A 3 2.01 7.29 -17.83
C ASP A 3 1.04 6.70 -18.89
N ASP A 4 1.37 5.55 -19.47
CA ASP A 4 0.50 4.82 -20.41
C ASP A 4 -0.63 4.02 -19.73
N GLY A 5 -0.65 3.98 -18.39
CA GLY A 5 -1.65 3.25 -17.60
C GLY A 5 -1.57 1.72 -17.69
N GLN A 6 -0.56 1.15 -18.37
CA GLN A 6 -0.46 -0.30 -18.58
C GLN A 6 0.27 -1.03 -17.44
N ARG A 7 1.06 -0.30 -16.64
CA ARG A 7 1.89 -0.87 -15.57
C ARG A 7 1.73 -0.10 -14.27
N ALA A 8 1.99 -0.81 -13.18
CA ALA A 8 2.09 -0.18 -11.87
C ALA A 8 3.09 -0.95 -10.98
N VAL A 9 3.51 -0.30 -9.91
CA VAL A 9 4.35 -0.90 -8.87
C VAL A 9 3.85 -0.42 -7.51
N SER A 10 3.99 -1.29 -6.51
CA SER A 10 3.89 -0.96 -5.10
C SER A 10 5.13 -1.49 -4.41
N VAL A 11 5.69 -0.68 -3.52
CA VAL A 11 6.77 -1.07 -2.62
C VAL A 11 6.33 -0.72 -1.19
N ILE A 12 6.43 -1.67 -0.27
CA ILE A 12 6.12 -1.44 1.14
C ILE A 12 7.29 -1.94 2.00
N GLY A 13 7.84 -1.05 2.81
CA GLY A 13 8.86 -1.38 3.80
C GLY A 13 8.19 -1.67 5.13
N PHE A 14 8.35 -2.88 5.64
CA PHE A 14 7.73 -3.31 6.88
C PHE A 14 8.76 -3.52 7.99
N ILE A 15 8.47 -2.95 9.16
CA ILE A 15 8.98 -3.39 10.46
C ILE A 15 7.77 -3.95 11.22
N GLY A 16 7.71 -5.27 11.43
CA GLY A 16 6.49 -5.93 11.88
C GLY A 16 5.49 -6.12 10.74
N SER A 17 5.90 -6.87 9.73
CA SER A 17 5.11 -7.16 8.52
C SER A 17 3.72 -7.68 8.85
N VAL A 18 2.70 -6.80 8.78
CA VAL A 18 1.35 -7.08 9.27
C VAL A 18 0.67 -8.24 8.57
N PHE A 19 1.05 -8.50 7.31
CA PHE A 19 0.57 -9.62 6.48
C PHE A 19 1.46 -10.87 6.55
N SER A 20 2.53 -10.85 7.36
CA SER A 20 3.37 -12.03 7.55
C SER A 20 2.68 -13.06 8.46
N PRO A 21 2.50 -14.31 8.01
CA PRO A 21 1.96 -15.37 8.87
C PRO A 21 2.93 -15.71 10.00
N TRP A 22 4.25 -15.57 9.77
CA TRP A 22 5.27 -15.79 10.78
C TRP A 22 5.17 -14.77 11.91
N TYR A 23 4.90 -13.51 11.59
CA TYR A 23 4.68 -12.49 12.60
C TYR A 23 3.40 -12.76 13.38
N ALA A 24 2.32 -13.16 12.71
CA ALA A 24 1.09 -13.57 13.38
C ALA A 24 1.32 -14.75 14.34
N TRP A 25 2.00 -15.82 13.90
CA TRP A 25 2.30 -16.99 14.73
C TRP A 25 3.26 -16.71 15.88
N SER A 26 4.11 -15.68 15.79
CA SER A 26 4.91 -15.19 16.92
C SER A 26 4.07 -14.52 18.02
N GLY A 27 2.76 -14.32 17.80
CA GLY A 27 1.90 -13.52 18.66
C GLY A 27 2.09 -12.02 18.46
N ARG A 28 2.59 -11.61 17.28
CA ARG A 28 2.96 -10.22 16.94
C ARG A 28 3.97 -9.61 17.92
N ARG A 29 4.98 -10.40 18.30
CA ARG A 29 6.07 -9.97 19.18
C ARG A 29 7.30 -9.62 18.36
N GLU A 30 8.12 -8.71 18.88
CA GLU A 30 9.39 -8.31 18.26
C GLU A 30 9.26 -7.96 16.75
N PRO A 31 8.59 -6.85 16.39
CA PRO A 31 8.34 -6.49 14.98
C PRO A 31 9.60 -6.42 14.13
N ALA A 32 10.74 -6.00 14.70
CA ALA A 32 12.04 -6.00 14.02
C ALA A 32 12.50 -7.40 13.57
N ASN A 33 12.00 -8.48 14.18
CA ASN A 33 12.27 -9.87 13.77
C ASN A 33 11.36 -10.38 12.64
N HIS A 34 10.54 -9.49 12.09
CA HIS A 34 9.56 -9.72 11.03
C HIS A 34 9.54 -8.52 10.09
N CYS A 35 10.65 -8.27 9.41
CA CYS A 35 10.81 -7.16 8.47
C CYS A 35 10.81 -7.65 7.02
N CYS A 36 10.34 -6.84 6.08
CA CYS A 36 10.46 -7.14 4.64
C CYS A 36 10.39 -5.87 3.78
N ILE A 37 10.95 -5.92 2.58
CA ILE A 37 10.54 -5.05 1.47
C ILE A 37 9.60 -5.88 0.60
N ASN A 38 8.32 -5.55 0.61
CA ASN A 38 7.34 -6.14 -0.30
C ASN A 38 7.35 -5.35 -1.60
N VAL A 39 7.60 -6.02 -2.72
CA VAL A 39 7.51 -5.42 -4.07
C VAL A 39 6.46 -6.18 -4.86
N ALA A 40 5.47 -5.45 -5.37
CA ALA A 40 4.48 -5.98 -6.30
C ALA A 40 4.48 -5.14 -7.58
N THR A 41 4.70 -5.79 -8.72
CA THR A 41 4.65 -5.19 -10.04
C THR A 41 3.43 -5.70 -10.80
N TYR A 42 2.73 -4.80 -11.49
CA TYR A 42 1.42 -5.06 -12.11
C TYR A 42 1.43 -4.74 -13.60
N GLY A 43 0.65 -5.50 -14.37
CA GLY A 43 0.68 -5.51 -15.84
C GLY A 43 1.39 -6.75 -16.39
N PRO A 44 1.58 -6.85 -17.72
CA PRO A 44 2.20 -8.01 -18.35
C PRO A 44 3.59 -8.31 -17.76
N GLY A 45 3.75 -9.53 -17.25
CA GLY A 45 4.99 -9.99 -16.60
C GLY A 45 5.16 -9.54 -15.15
N GLY A 46 4.08 -9.14 -14.46
CA GLY A 46 4.09 -8.75 -13.04
C GLY A 46 4.66 -9.82 -12.10
N ARG A 47 5.16 -9.39 -10.94
CA ARG A 47 5.74 -10.22 -9.88
C ARG A 47 5.28 -9.74 -8.52
N PHE A 48 5.26 -10.66 -7.56
CA PHE A 48 5.05 -10.36 -6.15
C PHE A 48 6.19 -10.95 -5.35
N THR A 49 6.82 -10.13 -4.52
CA THR A 49 7.93 -10.50 -3.63
C THR A 49 7.54 -10.14 -2.20
N MET A 50 7.81 -11.03 -1.26
CA MET A 50 7.60 -10.75 0.16
C MET A 50 8.35 -11.77 1.00
N THR A 51 9.62 -11.51 1.29
CA THR A 51 10.40 -12.39 2.18
C THR A 51 10.39 -11.81 3.58
N ASP A 52 9.77 -12.51 4.53
CA ASP A 52 9.82 -12.17 5.94
C ASP A 52 11.22 -12.47 6.48
N ARG A 53 11.89 -11.46 7.05
CA ARG A 53 13.28 -11.55 7.52
C ARG A 53 13.40 -11.31 9.01
N GLY A 54 14.37 -11.99 9.63
CA GLY A 54 14.72 -11.80 11.03
C GLY A 54 15.48 -10.50 11.29
N ARG A 55 15.65 -10.16 12.58
CA ARG A 55 16.22 -8.89 13.06
C ARG A 55 17.58 -8.55 12.46
N ALA A 56 18.41 -9.57 12.21
CA ALA A 56 19.75 -9.40 11.66
C ALA A 56 19.74 -8.71 10.28
N ALA A 57 18.63 -8.78 9.53
CA ALA A 57 18.48 -8.16 8.23
C ALA A 57 18.04 -6.68 8.26
N LEU A 58 17.66 -6.14 9.42
CA LEU A 58 17.15 -4.78 9.55
C LEU A 58 18.26 -3.79 9.90
N ARG A 59 18.34 -2.69 9.16
CA ARG A 59 19.02 -1.45 9.55
C ARG A 59 18.06 -0.29 9.30
N ALA A 60 17.84 0.52 10.33
CA ALA A 60 17.00 1.71 10.26
C ALA A 60 17.85 2.91 10.71
N GLU A 61 18.01 3.86 9.79
CA GLU A 61 18.71 5.12 9.95
C GLU A 61 17.68 6.26 9.81
N SER A 62 18.09 7.50 10.07
CA SER A 62 17.20 8.67 9.94
C SER A 62 16.67 8.88 8.52
N ASP A 63 17.47 8.53 7.52
CA ASP A 63 17.23 8.75 6.09
C ASP A 63 17.09 7.44 5.30
N ALA A 64 17.22 6.28 5.94
CA ALA A 64 17.21 4.99 5.26
C ALA A 64 16.59 3.83 6.04
N LEU A 65 15.89 2.96 5.32
CA LEU A 65 15.44 1.66 5.78
C LEU A 65 16.05 0.58 4.88
N THR A 66 16.92 -0.25 5.44
CA THR A 66 17.50 -1.42 4.76
C THR A 66 16.93 -2.70 5.37
N VAL A 67 16.41 -3.58 4.51
CA VAL A 67 15.94 -4.91 4.91
C VAL A 67 16.52 -5.96 3.98
N GLY A 68 17.51 -6.68 4.49
CA GLY A 68 18.26 -7.68 3.73
C GLY A 68 19.03 -7.01 2.58
N PRO A 69 18.79 -7.40 1.32
CA PRO A 69 19.53 -6.87 0.17
C PRO A 69 18.90 -5.60 -0.44
N SER A 70 17.70 -5.21 0.03
CA SER A 70 16.93 -4.07 -0.50
C SER A 70 16.95 -2.90 0.47
N ALA A 71 16.87 -1.67 -0.04
CA ALA A 71 16.89 -0.47 0.78
C ALA A 71 16.03 0.66 0.20
N MET A 72 15.49 1.49 1.08
CA MET A 72 14.85 2.77 0.76
C MET A 72 15.70 3.87 1.39
N ARG A 73 16.18 4.85 0.62
CA ARG A 73 17.03 5.93 1.14
C ARG A 73 16.65 7.28 0.53
N TRP A 74 16.50 8.30 1.36
CA TRP A 74 16.42 9.68 0.89
C TRP A 74 17.78 10.14 0.35
N GLN A 75 17.80 10.69 -0.85
CA GLN A 75 18.98 11.27 -1.47
C GLN A 75 18.65 12.70 -1.92
N GLY A 76 18.83 13.66 -1.02
CA GLY A 76 18.37 15.04 -1.25
C GLY A 76 16.85 15.10 -1.27
N ASP A 77 16.27 15.48 -2.40
CA ASP A 77 14.84 15.71 -2.61
C ASP A 77 14.05 14.47 -3.08
N ARG A 78 14.72 13.31 -3.25
CA ARG A 78 14.10 12.09 -3.80
C ARG A 78 14.30 10.89 -2.89
N LEU A 79 13.33 9.97 -2.90
CA LEU A 79 13.42 8.66 -2.27
C LEU A 79 13.90 7.64 -3.30
N VAL A 80 15.08 7.07 -3.09
CA VAL A 80 15.67 6.03 -3.95
C VAL A 80 15.47 4.67 -3.31
N ILE A 81 14.79 3.77 -4.02
CA ILE A 81 14.44 2.43 -3.57
C ILE A 81 15.25 1.43 -4.39
N GLY A 82 16.29 0.86 -3.79
CA GLY A 82 17.05 -0.25 -4.35
C GLY A 82 16.37 -1.58 -4.03
N ILE A 83 16.06 -2.35 -5.08
CA ILE A 83 15.34 -3.62 -4.98
C ILE A 83 16.29 -4.75 -5.38
N ASP A 84 16.39 -5.78 -4.55
CA ASP A 84 16.98 -7.08 -4.90
C ASP A 84 16.20 -8.20 -4.19
N GLU A 85 15.01 -8.49 -4.69
CA GLU A 85 14.08 -9.44 -4.09
C GLU A 85 13.86 -10.67 -4.96
N ILE A 86 13.34 -11.74 -4.33
CA ILE A 86 12.92 -12.95 -5.03
C ILE A 86 11.40 -13.03 -5.01
N SER A 87 10.79 -13.24 -6.18
CA SER A 87 9.34 -13.40 -6.28
C SER A 87 8.86 -14.75 -5.76
N SER A 88 7.66 -14.77 -5.21
CA SER A 88 7.02 -15.99 -4.73
C SER A 88 6.13 -16.65 -5.81
N PRO A 89 5.65 -17.90 -5.61
CA PRO A 89 4.90 -18.66 -6.62
C PRO A 89 3.73 -17.89 -7.24
N PRO A 90 3.35 -18.11 -8.51
CA PRO A 90 3.69 -19.27 -9.32
C PRO A 90 5.00 -19.13 -10.10
N LEU A 91 5.61 -17.93 -10.13
CA LEU A 91 6.81 -17.69 -10.93
C LEU A 91 7.91 -17.07 -10.07
N ILE A 92 8.88 -17.91 -9.71
CA ILE A 92 10.04 -17.54 -8.91
C ILE A 92 11.12 -16.97 -9.84
N SER A 93 11.53 -15.74 -9.58
CA SER A 93 12.52 -15.00 -10.36
C SER A 93 13.09 -13.87 -9.52
N ARG A 94 14.25 -13.33 -9.91
CA ARG A 94 14.76 -12.11 -9.32
C ARG A 94 13.96 -10.89 -9.79
N VAL A 95 13.68 -10.00 -8.85
CA VAL A 95 13.15 -8.67 -9.09
C VAL A 95 14.22 -7.72 -8.59
N ARG A 96 14.95 -7.08 -9.50
CA ARG A 96 16.09 -6.24 -9.17
C ARG A 96 16.09 -4.94 -9.97
N GLY A 97 16.59 -3.88 -9.36
CA GLY A 97 16.76 -2.57 -9.97
C GLY A 97 16.43 -1.44 -9.01
N THR A 98 16.08 -0.29 -9.54
CA THR A 98 15.83 0.93 -8.76
C THR A 98 14.48 1.52 -9.07
N ILE A 99 13.81 2.06 -8.05
CA ILE A 99 12.66 2.94 -8.20
C ILE A 99 13.00 4.26 -7.52
N THR A 100 12.89 5.35 -8.26
CA THR A 100 13.08 6.70 -7.72
C THR A 100 11.73 7.37 -7.59
N LEU A 101 11.43 7.94 -6.42
CA LEU A 101 10.25 8.74 -6.16
C LEU A 101 10.66 10.19 -5.88
N ILE A 102 10.05 11.12 -6.60
CA ILE A 102 10.30 12.56 -6.52
C ILE A 102 8.98 13.20 -6.07
N PRO A 103 8.84 13.56 -4.78
CA PRO A 103 7.64 14.22 -4.28
C PRO A 103 7.40 15.56 -4.99
N ASP A 104 6.14 15.87 -5.29
CA ASP A 104 5.78 17.23 -5.71
C ASP A 104 5.80 18.17 -4.49
N ALA A 105 5.35 17.64 -3.34
CA ALA A 105 5.41 18.28 -2.03
C ALA A 105 5.43 17.24 -0.91
N LEU A 106 5.91 17.64 0.27
CA LEU A 106 5.88 16.83 1.50
C LEU A 106 4.89 17.40 2.50
N THR A 107 4.07 16.54 3.11
CA THR A 107 3.04 16.95 4.08
C THR A 107 3.45 16.61 5.52
N GLY A 108 2.95 17.42 6.45
CA GLY A 108 3.02 17.18 7.89
C GLY A 108 1.79 16.45 8.45
N VAL A 109 0.90 15.93 7.59
CA VAL A 109 -0.39 15.38 8.02
C VAL A 109 -0.23 14.03 8.72
N GLU A 110 -0.93 13.88 9.84
CA GLU A 110 -1.15 12.60 10.49
C GLU A 110 -2.65 12.43 10.75
N LEU A 111 -3.17 11.26 10.40
CA LEU A 111 -4.57 10.89 10.61
C LEU A 111 -4.65 9.71 11.57
N PRO A 112 -5.05 9.93 12.83
CA PRO A 112 -5.43 8.85 13.72
C PRO A 112 -6.61 8.06 13.15
N LEU A 113 -6.41 6.77 12.90
CA LEU A 113 -7.44 5.87 12.41
C LEU A 113 -8.31 5.34 13.56
N THR A 114 -7.81 5.37 14.79
CA THR A 114 -8.56 5.12 16.02
C THR A 114 -8.52 6.34 16.94
N PRO A 115 -9.57 6.57 17.77
CA PRO A 115 -9.61 7.72 18.67
C PRO A 115 -8.45 7.79 19.68
N ASP A 116 -7.89 6.64 20.06
CA ASP A 116 -6.76 6.54 20.98
C ASP A 116 -5.38 6.62 20.30
N GLY A 117 -5.34 6.85 18.97
CA GLY A 117 -4.09 7.00 18.22
C GLY A 117 -3.27 5.71 18.07
N ALA A 118 -3.85 4.54 18.36
CA ALA A 118 -3.14 3.26 18.24
C ALA A 118 -2.84 2.85 16.80
N HIS A 119 -3.51 3.47 15.83
CA HIS A 119 -3.24 3.34 14.40
C HIS A 119 -3.27 4.73 13.78
N VAL A 120 -2.24 5.05 13.01
CA VAL A 120 -2.09 6.35 12.36
C VAL A 120 -1.62 6.16 10.93
N TRP A 121 -2.23 6.91 10.04
CA TRP A 121 -1.83 7.03 8.65
C TRP A 121 -1.16 8.38 8.40
N ARG A 122 -0.05 8.36 7.66
CA ARG A 122 0.74 9.56 7.32
C ARG A 122 1.03 9.61 5.82
N PRO A 123 0.36 10.48 5.06
CA PRO A 123 0.62 10.67 3.63
C PRO A 123 1.78 11.64 3.39
N PHE A 124 3.01 11.16 3.45
CA PHE A 124 4.21 11.98 3.25
C PHE A 124 4.21 12.74 1.92
N ALA A 125 4.00 12.06 0.81
CA ALA A 125 3.92 12.65 -0.53
C ALA A 125 2.65 12.14 -1.23
N PRO A 126 1.50 12.81 -1.05
CA PRO A 126 0.25 12.47 -1.72
C PRO A 126 0.35 12.54 -3.24
N SER A 127 1.33 13.26 -3.78
CA SER A 127 1.65 13.33 -5.20
C SER A 127 3.16 13.29 -5.42
N ALA A 128 3.59 12.51 -6.40
CA ALA A 128 4.99 12.36 -6.77
C ALA A 128 5.12 11.88 -8.23
N ARG A 129 6.26 12.19 -8.86
CA ARG A 129 6.74 11.48 -10.04
C ARG A 129 7.55 10.26 -9.61
N ILE A 130 7.42 9.19 -10.38
CA ILE A 130 8.21 7.98 -10.18
C ILE A 130 8.93 7.58 -11.46
N GLU A 131 10.14 7.07 -11.29
CA GLU A 131 10.92 6.42 -12.33
C GLU A 131 11.18 4.99 -11.88
N VAL A 132 10.81 4.02 -12.72
CA VAL A 132 11.01 2.60 -12.47
C VAL A 132 12.03 2.10 -13.46
N ALA A 133 13.16 1.59 -12.95
CA ALA A 133 14.26 1.03 -13.72
C ALA A 133 14.61 -0.35 -13.16
N LEU A 134 13.78 -1.35 -13.47
CA LEU A 134 14.07 -2.75 -13.12
C LEU A 134 14.79 -3.45 -14.27
N GLU A 135 15.64 -4.42 -13.92
CA GLU A 135 16.46 -5.18 -14.88
C GLU A 135 15.62 -5.98 -15.90
N ALA A 136 14.39 -6.35 -15.52
CA ALA A 136 13.52 -7.13 -16.38
C ALA A 136 13.00 -6.31 -17.59
N LYS A 137 12.98 -6.94 -18.78
CA LYS A 137 12.49 -6.31 -20.02
C LYS A 137 11.08 -5.72 -19.84
N GLY A 138 10.90 -4.46 -20.25
CA GLY A 138 9.63 -3.75 -20.17
C GLY A 138 9.33 -3.09 -18.82
N TRP A 139 10.25 -3.13 -17.85
CA TRP A 139 10.12 -2.48 -16.55
C TRP A 139 11.00 -1.23 -16.39
N ASN A 140 11.22 -0.52 -17.50
CA ASN A 140 11.84 0.80 -17.55
C ASN A 140 10.78 1.79 -18.02
N TRP A 141 10.23 2.60 -17.11
CA TRP A 141 9.13 3.53 -17.41
C TRP A 141 9.01 4.62 -16.34
N GLN A 142 8.31 5.70 -16.68
CA GLN A 142 7.99 6.78 -15.77
C GLN A 142 6.48 6.87 -15.52
N GLY A 143 6.12 7.53 -14.44
CA GLY A 143 4.73 7.78 -14.15
C GLY A 143 4.46 8.54 -12.87
N HIS A 144 3.23 8.41 -12.39
CA HIS A 144 2.75 9.06 -11.17
C HIS A 144 2.76 8.10 -9.98
N GLY A 145 3.13 8.59 -8.79
CA GLY A 145 3.14 7.83 -7.54
C GLY A 145 2.77 8.66 -6.32
N TYR A 146 2.81 8.02 -5.17
CA TYR A 146 2.63 8.65 -3.86
C TYR A 146 3.49 7.89 -2.84
N PHE A 147 3.75 8.52 -1.71
CA PHE A 147 4.46 7.91 -0.58
C PHE A 147 3.69 8.18 0.70
N ASP A 148 3.38 7.11 1.43
CA ASP A 148 2.71 7.17 2.72
C ASP A 148 3.29 6.13 3.68
N ALA A 149 2.92 6.25 4.95
CA ALA A 149 3.21 5.26 5.96
C ALA A 149 2.01 5.03 6.87
N ASN A 150 1.99 3.84 7.45
CA ASN A 150 1.07 3.48 8.51
C ASN A 150 1.91 3.02 9.70
N PHE A 151 1.56 3.49 10.89
CA PHE A 151 2.19 3.05 12.13
C PHE A 151 1.11 2.73 13.17
N GLY A 152 1.41 1.77 14.03
CA GLY A 152 0.47 1.39 15.07
C GLY A 152 1.08 0.48 16.12
N THR A 153 0.43 0.44 17.26
CA THR A 153 0.86 -0.32 18.45
C THR A 153 0.06 -1.62 18.64
N ARG A 154 -1.00 -1.82 17.83
CA ARG A 154 -1.86 -3.00 17.89
C ARG A 154 -2.04 -3.63 16.51
N ALA A 155 -2.51 -4.87 16.52
CA ALA A 155 -2.85 -5.60 15.32
C ALA A 155 -4.08 -4.99 14.64
N LEU A 156 -4.06 -4.88 13.30
CA LEU A 156 -5.20 -4.34 12.54
C LEU A 156 -6.49 -5.11 12.85
N GLU A 157 -6.42 -6.44 12.82
CA GLU A 157 -7.58 -7.30 13.05
C GLU A 157 -8.14 -7.27 14.47
N LYS A 158 -7.49 -6.57 15.42
CA LYS A 158 -8.05 -6.34 16.77
C LYS A 158 -9.00 -5.15 16.80
N ASP A 159 -8.76 -4.15 15.96
CA ASP A 159 -9.46 -2.86 16.07
C ASP A 159 -10.36 -2.58 14.87
N PHE A 160 -10.13 -3.21 13.73
CA PHE A 160 -10.90 -3.01 12.51
C PHE A 160 -11.52 -4.32 12.00
N SER A 161 -12.75 -4.24 11.48
CA SER A 161 -13.41 -5.32 10.72
C SER A 161 -13.21 -5.16 9.21
N PHE A 162 -13.22 -3.91 8.72
CA PHE A 162 -13.09 -3.61 7.31
C PHE A 162 -12.56 -2.19 7.10
N TRP A 163 -11.77 -1.98 6.05
CA TRP A 163 -11.52 -0.63 5.55
C TRP A 163 -11.48 -0.58 4.02
N THR A 164 -11.62 0.63 3.49
CA THR A 164 -11.17 1.00 2.16
C THR A 164 -10.27 2.22 2.24
N TRP A 165 -9.31 2.25 1.33
CA TRP A 165 -8.43 3.39 1.15
C TRP A 165 -8.38 3.72 -0.33
N GLY A 166 -8.39 5.00 -0.66
CA GLY A 166 -8.25 5.43 -2.04
C GLY A 166 -7.47 6.73 -2.15
N ARG A 167 -6.63 6.83 -3.17
CA ARG A 167 -5.94 8.07 -3.54
C ARG A 167 -6.18 8.34 -5.00
N TYR A 168 -6.79 9.48 -5.28
CA TYR A 168 -7.17 9.92 -6.62
C TYR A 168 -6.42 11.20 -6.98
N PRO A 169 -5.59 11.22 -8.03
CA PRO A 169 -5.06 12.47 -8.56
C PRO A 169 -6.21 13.32 -9.10
N THR A 170 -6.18 14.61 -8.80
CA THR A 170 -7.09 15.64 -9.32
C THR A 170 -6.29 16.67 -10.09
N ARG A 171 -6.96 17.61 -10.77
CA ARG A 171 -6.29 18.73 -11.45
C ARG A 171 -5.44 19.59 -10.51
N ASP A 172 -5.90 19.76 -9.28
CA ASP A 172 -5.28 20.65 -8.29
C ASP A 172 -4.30 19.92 -7.36
N GLY A 173 -4.14 18.59 -7.49
CA GLY A 173 -3.28 17.78 -6.64
C GLY A 173 -3.81 16.35 -6.47
N ALA A 174 -4.29 16.04 -5.27
CA ALA A 174 -4.85 14.72 -4.97
C ALA A 174 -5.95 14.78 -3.91
N ILE A 175 -6.84 13.79 -3.92
CA ILE A 175 -7.77 13.54 -2.83
C ILE A 175 -7.62 12.10 -2.34
N CYS A 176 -7.50 11.95 -1.02
CA CYS A 176 -7.41 10.67 -0.35
C CYS A 176 -8.67 10.42 0.47
N PHE A 177 -9.14 9.18 0.43
CA PHE A 177 -10.25 8.70 1.24
C PHE A 177 -9.77 7.56 2.12
N TYR A 178 -10.11 7.63 3.41
CA TYR A 178 -9.84 6.56 4.37
C TYR A 178 -11.14 6.25 5.11
N ASP A 179 -11.68 5.09 4.82
CA ASP A 179 -12.97 4.63 5.31
C ASP A 179 -12.78 3.35 6.10
N ALA A 180 -13.17 3.34 7.39
CA ALA A 180 -12.99 2.16 8.23
C ALA A 180 -14.23 1.86 9.06
N VAL A 181 -14.47 0.58 9.30
CA VAL A 181 -15.40 0.06 10.30
C VAL A 181 -14.57 -0.58 11.40
N ARG A 182 -14.71 -0.04 12.61
CA ARG A 182 -14.00 -0.52 13.79
C ARG A 182 -14.78 -1.65 14.47
N ARG A 183 -14.10 -2.49 15.25
CA ARG A 183 -14.74 -3.60 15.96
C ARG A 183 -15.70 -3.16 17.07
N ASP A 184 -15.53 -1.95 17.58
CA ASP A 184 -16.48 -1.33 18.54
C ASP A 184 -17.77 -0.83 17.87
N GLY A 185 -17.90 -0.96 16.54
CA GLY A 185 -19.05 -0.52 15.76
C GLY A 185 -18.94 0.92 15.25
N SER A 186 -17.95 1.70 15.68
CA SER A 186 -17.72 3.05 15.18
C SER A 186 -17.12 3.05 13.78
N THR A 187 -17.28 4.16 13.04
CA THR A 187 -16.71 4.34 11.71
C THR A 187 -15.68 5.46 11.63
N LEU A 188 -14.80 5.36 10.65
CA LEU A 188 -13.97 6.46 10.15
C LEU A 188 -14.45 6.81 8.75
N ASP A 189 -14.61 8.11 8.48
CA ASP A 189 -15.03 8.66 7.21
C ASP A 189 -14.15 9.87 6.88
N ALA A 190 -12.90 9.62 6.47
CA ALA A 190 -11.93 10.68 6.20
C ALA A 190 -11.83 10.99 4.70
N ALA A 191 -11.86 12.27 4.34
CA ALA A 191 -11.59 12.77 3.00
C ALA A 191 -10.67 13.98 3.06
N ILE A 192 -9.45 13.81 2.56
CA ILE A 192 -8.39 14.83 2.62
C ILE A 192 -8.03 15.24 1.21
N ARG A 193 -8.18 16.53 0.89
CA ARG A 193 -7.63 17.12 -0.32
C ARG A 193 -6.21 17.61 -0.03
N PHE A 194 -5.31 17.35 -0.95
CA PHE A 194 -3.95 17.86 -0.97
C PHE A 194 -3.77 18.67 -2.25
N ASP A 195 -3.25 19.89 -2.14
CA ASP A 195 -2.89 20.68 -3.30
C ASP A 195 -1.46 20.40 -3.79
N GLY A 196 -1.04 21.08 -4.85
CA GLY A 196 0.30 20.96 -5.41
C GLY A 196 1.44 21.47 -4.51
N GLN A 197 1.15 22.19 -3.44
CA GLN A 197 2.14 22.65 -2.45
C GLN A 197 2.20 21.75 -1.21
N GLY A 198 1.33 20.73 -1.14
CA GLY A 198 1.26 19.79 -0.03
C GLY A 198 0.36 20.27 1.12
N ASP A 199 -0.37 21.37 0.92
CA ASP A 199 -1.36 21.82 1.90
C ASP A 199 -2.54 20.86 1.91
N ALA A 200 -2.98 20.52 3.12
CA ALA A 200 -3.99 19.50 3.34
C ALA A 200 -5.25 20.09 3.96
N GLN A 201 -6.40 19.75 3.39
CA GLN A 201 -7.69 20.20 3.85
C GLN A 201 -8.67 19.04 4.02
N MET A 202 -9.33 18.98 5.18
CA MET A 202 -10.50 18.14 5.37
C MET A 202 -11.65 18.63 4.50
N VAL A 203 -12.22 17.75 3.70
CA VAL A 203 -13.33 18.06 2.81
C VAL A 203 -14.50 17.11 3.04
N THR A 204 -15.69 17.52 2.63
CA THR A 204 -16.85 16.62 2.62
C THR A 204 -16.67 15.57 1.53
N ALA A 205 -16.66 14.30 1.92
CA ALA A 205 -16.58 13.19 0.98
C ALA A 205 -17.89 13.05 0.18
N PRO A 206 -17.85 12.68 -1.11
CA PRO A 206 -19.01 12.15 -1.80
C PRO A 206 -19.55 10.88 -1.10
N PRO A 207 -20.76 10.41 -1.45
CA PRO A 207 -21.28 9.14 -0.95
C PRO A 207 -20.34 7.96 -1.21
N ARG A 208 -20.38 6.96 -0.32
CA ARG A 208 -19.75 5.65 -0.57
C ARG A 208 -20.62 4.90 -1.59
N THR A 209 -20.01 4.53 -2.71
CA THR A 209 -20.69 3.80 -3.78
C THR A 209 -20.09 2.42 -3.94
N PRO A 210 -20.86 1.34 -3.70
CA PRO A 210 -20.44 -0.02 -3.98
C PRO A 210 -20.19 -0.23 -5.49
N PHE A 211 -19.25 -1.10 -5.80
CA PHE A 211 -19.03 -1.57 -7.17
C PHE A 211 -18.70 -3.06 -7.17
N ARG A 212 -18.47 -3.64 -8.36
CA ARG A 212 -18.24 -5.08 -8.54
C ARG A 212 -17.22 -5.60 -7.51
N ARG A 213 -17.50 -6.72 -6.85
CA ARG A 213 -16.55 -7.38 -5.92
C ARG A 213 -15.27 -7.84 -6.64
N SER A 214 -14.20 -8.11 -5.88
CA SER A 214 -12.97 -8.69 -6.44
C SER A 214 -13.18 -10.14 -6.89
N LEU A 215 -12.19 -10.78 -7.53
CA LEU A 215 -12.28 -12.19 -7.95
C LEU A 215 -12.43 -13.11 -6.73
N TRP A 216 -11.81 -12.73 -5.62
CA TRP A 216 -11.96 -13.39 -4.31
C TRP A 216 -13.22 -12.97 -3.54
N GLN A 217 -14.17 -12.31 -4.21
CA GLN A 217 -15.40 -11.82 -3.61
C GLN A 217 -15.16 -10.87 -2.43
N VAL A 218 -14.07 -10.10 -2.41
CA VAL A 218 -13.89 -9.05 -1.40
C VAL A 218 -14.86 -7.90 -1.71
N ARG A 219 -15.54 -7.37 -0.68
CA ARG A 219 -16.44 -6.22 -0.81
C ARG A 219 -15.62 -5.00 -1.24
N ARG A 220 -16.14 -4.20 -2.18
CA ARG A 220 -15.48 -2.98 -2.62
C ARG A 220 -16.47 -1.83 -2.72
N GLU A 221 -16.07 -0.71 -2.15
CA GLU A 221 -16.77 0.57 -2.20
C GLU A 221 -15.73 1.69 -2.16
N THR A 222 -16.02 2.80 -2.82
CA THR A 222 -15.19 4.01 -2.78
C THR A 222 -16.10 5.23 -2.94
N ARG A 223 -15.55 6.44 -2.83
CA ARG A 223 -16.31 7.66 -3.01
C ARG A 223 -16.62 7.92 -4.48
N ALA A 224 -17.85 8.34 -4.77
CA ALA A 224 -18.29 8.74 -6.10
C ALA A 224 -19.40 9.78 -6.00
N ASP A 225 -19.46 10.67 -6.99
CA ASP A 225 -20.59 11.59 -7.13
C ASP A 225 -21.93 10.85 -7.32
N PRO A 226 -23.06 11.44 -6.91
CA PRO A 226 -24.37 10.83 -7.06
C PRO A 226 -24.65 10.36 -8.49
N GLY A 227 -25.10 9.10 -8.65
CA GLY A 227 -25.39 8.50 -9.95
C GLY A 227 -24.18 7.86 -10.66
N VAL A 228 -22.97 8.02 -10.12
CA VAL A 228 -21.74 7.44 -10.70
C VAL A 228 -21.39 6.12 -10.04
N VAL A 229 -21.16 5.08 -10.84
CA VAL A 229 -20.67 3.78 -10.37
C VAL A 229 -19.16 3.67 -10.66
N PRO A 230 -18.30 3.52 -9.62
CA PRO A 230 -16.88 3.31 -9.81
C PRO A 230 -16.55 2.09 -10.67
N ARG A 231 -15.51 2.18 -11.49
CA ARG A 231 -15.08 1.08 -12.38
C ARG A 231 -13.60 0.78 -12.21
N GLN A 232 -13.28 -0.49 -11.99
CA GLN A 232 -11.89 -0.97 -12.08
C GLN A 232 -11.38 -0.84 -13.52
N VAL A 233 -10.23 -0.18 -13.69
CA VAL A 233 -9.55 -0.01 -14.99
C VAL A 233 -8.25 -0.82 -15.10
N LEU A 234 -7.57 -1.09 -13.97
CA LEU A 234 -6.40 -1.97 -13.91
C LEU A 234 -6.48 -2.84 -12.66
N GLY A 235 -6.46 -4.16 -12.84
CA GLY A 235 -6.31 -5.10 -11.74
C GLY A 235 -4.87 -5.09 -11.22
N MET A 236 -4.70 -5.00 -9.90
CA MET A 236 -3.39 -5.07 -9.26
C MET A 236 -3.33 -6.32 -8.38
N LEU A 237 -3.29 -6.19 -7.05
CA LEU A 237 -3.25 -7.33 -6.14
C LEU A 237 -4.68 -7.79 -5.82
N ASP A 238 -4.96 -9.10 -5.91
CA ASP A 238 -6.24 -9.67 -5.50
C ASP A 238 -6.00 -10.93 -4.67
N ALA A 239 -6.54 -10.94 -3.45
CA ALA A 239 -6.34 -11.95 -2.43
C ALA A 239 -7.65 -12.18 -1.64
N PRO A 240 -7.78 -13.29 -0.89
CA PRO A 240 -9.02 -13.65 -0.17
C PRO A 240 -9.61 -12.56 0.74
N PHE A 241 -8.77 -11.66 1.25
CA PHE A 241 -9.08 -10.64 2.25
C PHE A 241 -8.65 -9.24 1.83
N TYR A 242 -7.92 -9.09 0.72
CA TYR A 242 -7.35 -7.82 0.29
C TYR A 242 -7.43 -7.68 -1.22
N SER A 243 -7.80 -6.49 -1.68
CA SER A 243 -7.72 -6.16 -3.09
C SER A 243 -7.15 -4.77 -3.27
N ARG A 244 -6.31 -4.60 -4.29
CA ARG A 244 -5.82 -3.32 -4.81
C ARG A 244 -6.12 -3.24 -6.29
N SER A 245 -6.55 -2.09 -6.75
CA SER A 245 -6.79 -1.85 -8.17
C SER A 245 -6.71 -0.36 -8.50
N SER A 246 -6.49 -0.05 -9.79
CA SER A 246 -6.80 1.29 -10.28
C SER A 246 -8.29 1.38 -10.58
N VAL A 247 -8.93 2.41 -10.04
CA VAL A 247 -10.37 2.65 -10.16
C VAL A 247 -10.62 4.02 -10.75
N ARG A 248 -11.49 4.08 -11.77
CA ARG A 248 -12.05 5.31 -12.32
C ARG A 248 -13.36 5.63 -11.62
N THR A 249 -13.52 6.87 -11.19
CA THR A 249 -14.72 7.41 -10.54
C THR A 249 -14.89 8.89 -10.89
N GLN A 250 -15.92 9.55 -10.36
CA GLN A 250 -16.09 11.00 -10.45
C GLN A 250 -16.16 11.59 -9.05
N ILE A 251 -15.40 12.67 -8.80
CA ILE A 251 -15.35 13.37 -7.52
C ILE A 251 -15.50 14.86 -7.79
N GLY A 252 -16.56 15.49 -7.27
CA GLY A 252 -16.79 16.92 -7.45
C GLY A 252 -16.89 17.36 -8.91
N GLY A 253 -17.47 16.51 -9.77
CA GLY A 253 -17.58 16.73 -11.21
C GLY A 253 -16.35 16.28 -12.01
N GLU A 254 -15.21 16.01 -11.39
CA GLU A 254 -13.99 15.59 -12.08
C GLU A 254 -13.91 14.07 -12.24
N VAL A 255 -13.71 13.58 -13.46
CA VAL A 255 -13.43 12.15 -13.71
C VAL A 255 -11.98 11.86 -13.38
N VAL A 256 -11.76 11.05 -12.35
CA VAL A 256 -10.44 10.73 -11.80
C VAL A 256 -10.16 9.23 -11.88
N THR A 257 -8.89 8.87 -12.00
CA THR A 257 -8.42 7.48 -11.98
C THR A 257 -7.31 7.34 -10.94
N GLY A 258 -7.58 6.61 -9.86
CA GLY A 258 -6.72 6.54 -8.69
C GLY A 258 -6.48 5.10 -8.23
N VAL A 259 -5.66 4.94 -7.19
CA VAL A 259 -5.48 3.66 -6.52
C VAL A 259 -6.60 3.49 -5.49
N HIS A 260 -7.15 2.28 -5.43
CA HIS A 260 -8.16 1.87 -4.47
C HIS A 260 -7.77 0.54 -3.84
N GLU A 261 -7.96 0.47 -2.53
CA GLU A 261 -7.72 -0.70 -1.69
C GLU A 261 -8.97 -1.04 -0.88
N ALA A 262 -9.21 -2.33 -0.70
CA ALA A 262 -10.18 -2.85 0.24
C ALA A 262 -9.53 -3.97 1.07
N LEU A 263 -9.70 -3.91 2.39
CA LEU A 263 -9.17 -4.88 3.33
C LEU A 263 -10.28 -5.38 4.24
N ASP A 264 -10.51 -6.68 4.21
CA ASP A 264 -11.49 -7.40 5.02
C ASP A 264 -10.74 -8.10 6.16
N LEU A 265 -10.80 -7.51 7.35
CA LEU A 265 -10.04 -7.98 8.51
C LEU A 265 -10.74 -9.11 9.25
N ASP A 266 -12.04 -9.29 9.04
CA ASP A 266 -12.74 -10.49 9.50
C ASP A 266 -12.26 -11.73 8.73
N ARG A 267 -12.11 -11.62 7.41
CA ARG A 267 -11.46 -12.66 6.61
C ARG A 267 -9.99 -12.83 6.97
N PHE A 268 -9.27 -11.73 7.19
CA PHE A 268 -7.84 -11.78 7.53
C PHE A 268 -7.56 -12.45 8.88
N ALA A 269 -8.47 -12.31 9.84
CA ALA A 269 -8.41 -12.94 11.17
C ALA A 269 -8.64 -14.46 11.12
N SER A 270 -9.19 -14.99 10.02
CA SER A 270 -9.44 -16.42 9.87
C SER A 270 -8.14 -17.24 10.03
N PRO A 271 -8.13 -18.28 10.89
CA PRO A 271 -6.93 -19.09 11.15
C PRO A 271 -6.45 -19.84 9.90
N TRP A 272 -7.37 -20.19 8.99
CA TRP A 272 -7.08 -20.93 7.76
C TRP A 272 -6.31 -20.12 6.72
N LEU A 273 -6.32 -18.79 6.83
CA LEU A 273 -5.66 -17.93 5.87
C LEU A 273 -4.14 -17.87 6.08
N LYS A 274 -3.65 -17.97 7.32
CA LYS A 274 -2.21 -17.83 7.62
C LYS A 274 -1.36 -18.94 6.94
N PRO A 275 -1.76 -20.23 6.95
CA PRO A 275 -1.06 -21.25 6.17
C PRO A 275 -0.99 -20.94 4.66
N MET A 276 -2.07 -20.43 4.06
CA MET A 276 -2.07 -20.03 2.64
C MET A 276 -1.07 -18.89 2.37
N LEU A 277 -0.99 -17.91 3.28
CA LEU A 277 -0.04 -16.82 3.18
C LEU A 277 1.41 -17.31 3.29
N ALA A 278 1.69 -18.34 4.08
CA ALA A 278 3.04 -18.85 4.27
C ALA A 278 3.63 -19.42 2.98
N MET A 279 2.79 -19.93 2.07
CA MET A 279 3.20 -20.37 0.74
C MET A 279 3.67 -19.22 -0.18
N ARG A 280 3.23 -17.99 0.11
CA ARG A 280 3.54 -16.78 -0.66
C ARG A 280 4.54 -15.86 0.03
N VAL A 281 4.77 -16.07 1.32
CA VAL A 281 5.63 -15.26 2.18
C VAL A 281 6.66 -16.18 2.84
N PRO A 282 7.77 -16.52 2.17
CA PRO A 282 8.83 -17.32 2.78
C PRO A 282 9.47 -16.56 3.95
N ARG A 283 10.03 -17.31 4.92
CA ARG A 283 10.80 -16.74 6.04
C ARG A 283 12.29 -17.03 5.91
N ARG A 284 13.11 -16.01 6.17
CA ARG A 284 14.57 -16.08 6.29
C ARG A 284 15.00 -15.46 7.62
N ALA A 285 15.08 -16.28 8.66
CA ALA A 285 15.38 -15.80 10.02
C ALA A 285 16.84 -15.33 10.19
N GLY A 286 17.80 -16.01 9.54
CA GLY A 286 19.22 -15.64 9.57
C GLY A 286 19.61 -14.70 8.43
N TRP A 287 20.44 -13.70 8.74
CA TRP A 287 21.01 -12.78 7.77
C TRP A 287 22.44 -12.37 8.13
N ARG A 288 23.28 -12.21 7.11
CA ARG A 288 24.62 -11.64 7.19
C ARG A 288 24.76 -10.65 6.05
N PHE A 289 25.14 -9.41 6.38
CA PHE A 289 25.46 -8.37 5.41
C PHE A 289 26.85 -8.61 4.82
#